data_AF-F4N056-F1
#
_entry.id   AF-F4N056-F1
#
_cell.length_a   1.000
_cell.length_b   1.000
_cell.length_c   1.000
_cell.angle_alpha   90.00
_cell.angle_beta   90.00
_cell.angle_gamma   90.00
#
_symmetry.space_group_name_H-M   'P 1'
#
loop_
_entity.id
_entity.type
_entity.pdbx_description
1 polymer ?
#
loop_
_entity_poly.entity_id
_entity_poly.type
_entity_poly.pdbx_seq_one_letter_code
_entity_poly.pdbx_strand_id
1 'polypeptide(L)'
;MAKRKSTGTVWVVLLIVGLGLMTGIPRETWIALSAAILCMFFVWQNLRGTKRPAIPSINTDMQKTAAVPDMGDYQIAPSQLESEQTIAPDEVNKKPTADEAKKTKEKQPDISRGSLARASWLRPGELAVVAGINLPDGMIYIGNKYKSNRTGAEPAFINPSMDVATVEIDIALPLIDSAPDYSTCSPEARRGYLQWLAEGRKSPTADIGYVFLFFYGLEHRVLIDAAIDPIAKKELPIIEAEINRLLNIYGKNNAFNHYAQNLLVYISRVNIDEKLYLSAPPATREASTELPL
;
A
#
# COMPACT_ATOMS: atom_id res chain seq x y z
N MET A 1 -2.58 -9.83 87.12
CA MET A 1 -3.54 -9.67 86.00
C MET A 1 -2.93 -8.79 84.92
N ALA A 2 -2.41 -9.38 83.84
CA ALA A 2 -1.81 -8.64 82.73
C ALA A 2 -2.83 -8.53 81.58
N LYS A 3 -3.35 -7.32 81.32
CA LYS A 3 -4.23 -7.03 80.18
C LYS A 3 -3.37 -7.03 78.90
N ARG A 4 -3.54 -8.06 78.06
CA ARG A 4 -3.01 -8.13 76.70
C ARG A 4 -3.73 -7.06 75.85
N LYS A 5 -3.04 -5.98 75.49
CA LYS A 5 -3.63 -4.93 74.62
C LYS A 5 -3.79 -5.48 73.20
N SER A 6 -5.01 -5.40 72.69
CA SER A 6 -5.44 -5.85 71.37
C SER A 6 -4.75 -5.05 70.25
N THR A 7 -3.77 -5.67 69.60
CA THR A 7 -3.12 -5.18 68.38
C THR A 7 -4.04 -5.19 67.16
N GLY A 8 -5.12 -6.00 67.18
CA GLY A 8 -6.08 -6.07 66.08
C GLY A 8 -6.92 -4.80 65.91
N THR A 9 -7.26 -4.12 67.00
CA THR A 9 -8.12 -2.93 66.95
C THR A 9 -7.38 -1.71 66.39
N VAL A 10 -6.07 -1.61 66.61
CA VAL A 10 -5.24 -0.52 66.08
C VAL A 10 -5.09 -0.64 64.56
N TRP A 11 -4.96 -1.86 64.05
CA TRP A 11 -4.85 -2.10 62.61
C TRP A 11 -6.18 -1.82 61.88
N VAL A 12 -7.31 -2.18 62.50
CA VAL A 12 -8.65 -1.86 61.98
C VAL A 12 -8.90 -0.35 61.96
N VAL A 13 -8.52 0.37 63.01
CA VAL A 13 -8.65 1.84 63.04
C VAL A 13 -7.75 2.51 62.00
N LEU A 14 -6.52 2.04 61.81
CA LEU A 14 -5.64 2.55 60.75
C LEU A 14 -6.17 2.25 59.34
N LEU A 15 -6.79 1.08 59.12
CA LEU A 15 -7.42 0.73 57.84
C LEU A 15 -8.64 1.60 57.54
N ILE A 16 -9.46 1.88 58.56
CA ILE A 16 -10.64 2.76 58.42
C ILE A 16 -10.22 4.21 58.17
N VAL A 17 -9.16 4.70 58.84
CA VAL A 17 -8.61 6.04 58.58
C VAL A 17 -7.98 6.11 57.17
N GLY A 18 -7.26 5.06 56.74
CA GLY A 18 -6.73 4.98 55.37
C GLY A 18 -7.81 4.95 54.30
N LEU A 19 -8.90 4.18 54.50
CA LEU A 19 -10.06 4.15 53.61
C LEU A 19 -10.86 5.45 53.63
N GLY A 20 -10.99 6.11 54.79
CA GLY A 20 -11.62 7.43 54.93
C GLY A 20 -10.85 8.55 54.24
N LEU A 21 -9.52 8.42 54.10
CA LEU A 21 -8.72 9.35 53.29
C LEU A 21 -8.83 9.05 51.78
N MET A 22 -9.30 7.86 51.38
CA MET A 22 -9.53 7.51 49.97
C MET A 22 -10.86 8.02 49.42
N THR A 23 -11.82 8.42 50.27
CA THR A 23 -13.12 8.96 49.84
C THR A 23 -13.08 10.46 49.50
N GLY A 24 -12.01 11.17 49.89
CA GLY A 24 -11.79 12.58 49.56
C GLY A 24 -11.01 12.82 48.26
N ILE A 25 -10.55 11.75 47.61
CA ILE A 25 -9.79 11.84 46.35
C ILE A 25 -10.79 11.78 45.19
N PRO A 26 -10.84 12.81 44.33
CA PRO A 26 -11.79 12.87 43.22
C PRO A 26 -11.50 11.73 42.23
N ARG A 27 -12.53 11.17 41.58
CA ARG A 27 -12.42 9.91 40.79
C ARG A 27 -11.40 10.02 39.65
N GLU A 28 -11.16 11.24 39.20
CA GLU A 28 -10.22 11.63 38.16
C GLU A 28 -8.77 11.29 38.56
N THR A 29 -8.42 11.36 39.86
CA THR A 29 -7.06 11.06 40.32
C THR A 29 -6.75 9.57 40.25
N TRP A 30 -7.74 8.71 40.46
CA TRP A 30 -7.61 7.25 40.29
C TRP A 30 -7.46 6.85 38.83
N ILE A 31 -8.12 7.57 37.94
CA ILE A 31 -7.97 7.38 36.49
C ILE A 31 -6.56 7.81 36.07
N ALA A 32 -6.08 8.96 36.54
CA ALA A 32 -4.73 9.43 36.26
C ALA A 32 -3.64 8.47 36.79
N LEU A 33 -3.84 7.93 38.00
CA LEU A 33 -2.89 7.02 38.63
C LEU A 33 -2.86 5.64 37.93
N SER A 34 -4.02 5.11 37.53
CA SER A 34 -4.08 3.88 36.74
C SER A 34 -3.47 4.05 35.34
N ALA A 35 -3.71 5.19 34.68
CA ALA A 35 -3.07 5.53 33.42
C ALA A 35 -1.54 5.66 33.54
N ALA A 36 -1.04 6.31 34.59
CA ALA A 36 0.40 6.46 34.83
C ALA A 36 1.09 5.10 35.06
N ILE A 37 0.46 4.19 35.82
CA ILE A 37 0.97 2.84 36.03
C ILE A 37 0.98 2.04 34.72
N LEU A 38 -0.06 2.17 33.89
CA LEU A 38 -0.15 1.49 32.59
C LEU A 38 0.91 2.01 31.60
N CYS A 39 1.16 3.32 31.58
CA CYS A 39 2.24 3.93 30.80
C CYS A 39 3.62 3.44 31.25
N MET A 40 3.88 3.41 32.56
CA MET A 40 5.14 2.90 33.11
C MET A 40 5.35 1.42 32.80
N PHE A 41 4.28 0.62 32.83
CA PHE A 41 4.34 -0.80 32.46
C PHE A 41 4.63 -0.99 30.96
N PHE A 42 4.01 -0.20 30.08
CA PHE A 42 4.26 -0.25 28.63
C PHE A 42 5.69 0.19 28.26
N VAL A 43 6.20 1.26 28.89
CA VAL A 43 7.59 1.71 28.70
C VAL A 43 8.56 0.61 29.13
N TRP A 44 8.32 -0.01 30.29
CA TRP A 44 9.17 -1.08 30.80
C TRP A 44 9.15 -2.36 29.95
N GLN A 45 7.98 -2.74 29.40
CA GLN A 45 7.90 -3.84 28.43
C GLN A 45 8.72 -3.55 27.17
N ASN A 46 8.68 -2.31 26.68
CA ASN A 46 9.44 -1.92 25.49
C ASN A 46 10.96 -1.90 25.74
N LEU A 47 11.41 -1.50 26.94
CA LEU A 47 12.83 -1.56 27.32
C LEU A 47 13.35 -2.99 27.51
N ARG A 48 12.51 -3.92 27.99
CA ARG A 48 12.90 -5.33 28.21
C ARG A 48 13.04 -6.15 26.92
N GLY A 49 12.60 -5.64 25.77
CA GLY A 49 12.71 -6.31 24.47
C GLY A 49 14.09 -6.28 23.82
N THR A 50 15.07 -5.54 24.38
CA THR A 50 16.41 -5.41 23.79
C THR A 50 17.33 -6.57 24.18
N LYS A 51 17.08 -7.74 23.58
CA LYS A 51 18.10 -8.81 23.53
C LYS A 51 19.25 -8.34 22.64
N ARG A 52 20.44 -8.14 23.22
CA ARG A 52 21.69 -7.91 22.48
C ARG A 52 22.07 -9.20 21.73
N PRO A 53 22.26 -9.20 20.40
CA PRO A 53 22.94 -10.29 19.73
C PRO A 53 24.45 -10.03 19.72
N ALA A 54 25.19 -11.11 19.93
CA ALA A 54 26.63 -11.19 19.90
C ALA A 54 27.19 -11.11 18.47
N ILE A 55 28.42 -10.61 18.37
CA ILE A 55 29.25 -10.53 17.16
C ILE A 55 29.71 -11.94 16.74
N PRO A 56 29.76 -12.23 15.42
CA PRO A 56 30.84 -13.07 14.89
C PRO A 56 31.61 -12.39 13.76
N SER A 57 32.86 -12.82 13.64
CA SER A 57 33.99 -12.28 12.90
C SER A 57 34.15 -12.82 11.47
N ILE A 58 34.63 -11.94 10.59
CA ILE A 58 35.65 -12.11 9.52
C ILE A 58 35.32 -13.03 8.31
N ASN A 59 35.32 -12.46 7.09
CA ASN A 59 36.37 -12.68 6.08
C ASN A 59 36.19 -11.81 4.81
N THR A 60 37.28 -11.16 4.43
CA THR A 60 37.56 -10.52 3.15
C THR A 60 37.95 -11.60 2.13
N ASP A 61 37.47 -11.55 0.87
CA ASP A 61 38.32 -11.35 -0.33
C ASP A 61 37.58 -11.61 -1.67
N MET A 62 38.04 -10.85 -2.68
CA MET A 62 37.99 -11.04 -4.14
C MET A 62 36.81 -10.54 -5.01
N GLN A 63 37.19 -9.53 -5.81
CA GLN A 63 36.62 -9.00 -7.05
C GLN A 63 36.56 -10.04 -8.20
N LYS A 64 35.62 -9.87 -9.15
CA LYS A 64 35.92 -9.77 -10.60
C LYS A 64 34.76 -9.20 -11.43
N THR A 65 35.15 -8.35 -12.38
CA THR A 65 34.41 -7.43 -13.26
C THR A 65 33.80 -8.08 -14.52
N ALA A 66 32.67 -7.55 -15.01
CA ALA A 66 32.25 -7.50 -16.44
C ALA A 66 31.04 -6.53 -16.58
N ALA A 67 31.24 -5.28 -17.00
CA ALA A 67 31.13 -4.75 -18.38
C ALA A 67 29.67 -4.50 -18.85
N VAL A 68 29.32 -3.21 -18.99
CA VAL A 68 28.06 -2.65 -19.52
C VAL A 68 28.29 -2.14 -20.95
N PRO A 69 27.38 -2.34 -21.92
CA PRO A 69 27.42 -1.64 -23.20
C PRO A 69 26.67 -0.30 -23.15
N ASP A 70 27.33 0.65 -23.79
CA ASP A 70 27.09 2.07 -24.04
C ASP A 70 25.73 2.42 -24.70
N MET A 71 25.18 3.59 -24.38
CA MET A 71 23.88 4.12 -24.80
C MET A 71 24.12 5.42 -25.60
N GLY A 72 24.08 5.33 -26.93
CA GLY A 72 24.25 6.46 -27.84
C GLY A 72 22.97 7.25 -28.08
N ASP A 73 23.08 8.57 -27.88
CA ASP A 73 22.45 9.71 -28.57
C ASP A 73 21.02 9.60 -29.14
N TYR A 74 20.10 10.37 -28.53
CA TYR A 74 18.81 10.71 -29.12
C TYR A 74 18.78 12.17 -29.59
N GLN A 75 18.51 12.38 -30.88
CA GLN A 75 18.02 13.64 -31.44
C GLN A 75 16.49 13.63 -31.46
N ILE A 76 15.86 14.66 -30.90
CA ILE A 76 14.41 14.91 -31.00
C ILE A 76 14.20 15.93 -32.12
N ALA A 77 13.46 15.55 -33.16
CA ALA A 77 12.91 16.47 -34.16
C ALA A 77 11.36 16.47 -34.04
N PRO A 78 10.70 17.63 -34.04
CA PRO A 78 9.24 17.72 -33.95
C PRO A 78 8.59 17.66 -35.34
N SER A 79 7.66 16.73 -35.54
CA SER A 79 6.81 16.69 -36.74
C SER A 79 5.47 17.38 -36.44
N GLN A 80 5.23 18.48 -37.14
CA GLN A 80 3.88 19.00 -37.38
C GLN A 80 3.27 18.27 -38.59
N LEU A 81 1.97 17.95 -38.54
CA LEU A 81 1.07 18.23 -39.65
C LEU A 81 -0.38 18.22 -39.17
N GLU A 82 -1.15 19.15 -39.72
CA GLU A 82 -2.54 19.46 -39.44
C GLU A 82 -3.45 19.02 -40.60
N SER A 83 -4.75 19.14 -40.37
CA SER A 83 -5.90 19.16 -41.30
C SER A 83 -6.64 17.82 -41.54
N GLU A 84 -7.97 17.71 -41.67
CA GLU A 84 -9.19 18.40 -41.20
C GLU A 84 -10.41 17.66 -41.86
N GLN A 85 -11.61 17.77 -41.27
CA GLN A 85 -12.97 17.70 -41.85
C GLN A 85 -13.83 16.40 -41.86
N THR A 86 -14.83 16.39 -40.96
CA THR A 86 -16.31 16.42 -41.16
C THR A 86 -17.00 15.39 -42.09
N ILE A 87 -17.99 14.67 -41.55
CA ILE A 87 -19.44 14.66 -41.92
C ILE A 87 -20.21 13.63 -41.04
N ALA A 88 -21.37 14.03 -40.52
CA ALA A 88 -22.52 13.22 -40.07
C ALA A 88 -23.78 13.82 -40.77
N PRO A 89 -25.04 13.33 -40.62
CA PRO A 89 -25.59 12.15 -39.91
C PRO A 89 -26.65 11.36 -40.75
N ASP A 90 -27.21 10.26 -40.21
CA ASP A 90 -28.63 9.87 -40.43
C ASP A 90 -29.12 8.74 -39.48
N GLU A 91 -29.84 9.17 -38.45
CA GLU A 91 -31.21 8.82 -37.98
C GLU A 91 -31.87 7.39 -38.03
N VAL A 92 -32.62 7.11 -36.94
CA VAL A 92 -33.87 6.29 -36.74
C VAL A 92 -33.81 4.80 -36.26
N ASN A 93 -33.83 4.63 -34.93
CA ASN A 93 -34.91 4.12 -34.04
C ASN A 93 -35.70 2.81 -34.38
N LYS A 94 -35.71 1.81 -33.47
CA LYS A 94 -36.92 1.31 -32.73
C LYS A 94 -36.68 0.14 -31.75
N LYS A 95 -37.31 0.29 -30.58
CA LYS A 95 -37.60 -0.69 -29.50
C LYS A 95 -38.86 -1.53 -29.84
N PRO A 96 -39.13 -2.70 -29.19
CA PRO A 96 -39.99 -2.77 -27.98
C PRO A 96 -39.53 -3.83 -26.92
N THR A 97 -39.55 -3.55 -25.60
CA THR A 97 -40.60 -3.83 -24.58
C THR A 97 -40.81 -5.35 -24.31
N ALA A 98 -40.15 -5.91 -23.29
CA ALA A 98 -40.63 -6.20 -21.91
C ALA A 98 -41.53 -7.46 -21.80
N ASP A 99 -41.08 -8.47 -21.04
CA ASP A 99 -41.98 -9.31 -20.25
C ASP A 99 -41.27 -9.99 -19.06
N GLU A 100 -42.07 -10.20 -18.02
CA GLU A 100 -41.74 -10.50 -16.64
C GLU A 100 -41.21 -11.92 -16.37
N ALA A 101 -40.28 -12.06 -15.42
CA ALA A 101 -40.17 -13.29 -14.62
C ALA A 101 -39.58 -13.03 -13.24
N LYS A 102 -40.47 -12.96 -12.24
CA LYS A 102 -40.16 -13.05 -10.81
C LYS A 102 -39.47 -14.38 -10.50
N LYS A 103 -38.29 -14.36 -9.87
CA LYS A 103 -37.77 -15.48 -9.09
C LYS A 103 -37.06 -15.01 -7.81
N THR A 104 -37.77 -15.25 -6.71
CA THR A 104 -37.34 -15.71 -5.38
C THR A 104 -35.97 -15.26 -4.87
N LYS A 105 -35.99 -14.35 -3.89
CA LYS A 105 -34.86 -14.04 -3.00
C LYS A 105 -34.65 -15.18 -2.01
N GLU A 106 -33.63 -16.01 -2.25
CA GLU A 106 -33.06 -16.88 -1.22
C GLU A 106 -32.05 -16.10 -0.37
N LYS A 107 -32.19 -16.22 0.95
CA LYS A 107 -31.42 -15.50 1.97
C LYS A 107 -30.12 -16.26 2.23
N GLN A 108 -29.05 -15.88 1.55
CA GLN A 108 -27.72 -16.49 1.72
C GLN A 108 -26.95 -15.81 2.89
N PRO A 109 -26.21 -16.57 3.73
CA PRO A 109 -25.72 -16.07 5.02
C PRO A 109 -24.61 -15.04 4.84
N ASP A 110 -24.63 -14.05 5.74
CA ASP A 110 -23.77 -12.87 5.75
C ASP A 110 -22.32 -13.26 6.10
N ILE A 111 -21.53 -13.60 5.08
CA ILE A 111 -20.08 -13.63 5.19
C ILE A 111 -19.65 -12.16 5.24
N SER A 112 -19.22 -11.73 6.44
CA SER A 112 -18.58 -10.46 6.78
C SER A 112 -18.06 -9.69 5.55
N ARG A 113 -18.94 -8.90 4.94
CA ARG A 113 -18.54 -7.91 3.92
C ARG A 113 -17.86 -6.78 4.68
N GLY A 114 -16.54 -6.87 4.82
CA GLY A 114 -15.71 -5.72 5.18
C GLY A 114 -16.17 -4.52 4.36
N SER A 115 -16.54 -3.45 5.06
CA SER A 115 -17.24 -2.28 4.53
C SER A 115 -16.61 -1.73 3.24
N LEU A 116 -17.15 -2.14 2.08
CA LEU A 116 -16.89 -1.52 0.75
C LEU A 116 -17.34 -0.05 0.70
N ALA A 117 -17.86 0.50 1.80
CA ALA A 117 -18.28 1.88 1.91
C ALA A 117 -17.13 2.86 2.11
N ARG A 118 -15.88 2.44 2.32
CA ARG A 118 -14.72 3.35 2.39
C ARG A 118 -13.57 2.81 1.55
N ALA A 119 -12.85 3.70 0.89
CA ALA A 119 -11.57 3.38 0.26
C ALA A 119 -10.64 2.69 1.25
N SER A 120 -10.18 1.48 0.91
CA SER A 120 -9.33 0.69 1.79
C SER A 120 -8.21 0.01 0.99
N TRP A 121 -7.04 -0.05 1.62
CA TRP A 121 -5.93 -0.89 1.17
C TRP A 121 -6.26 -2.34 1.46
N LEU A 122 -6.18 -3.18 0.44
CA LEU A 122 -6.24 -4.63 0.56
C LEU A 122 -4.80 -5.12 0.75
N ARG A 123 -4.52 -5.76 1.89
CA ARG A 123 -3.15 -6.16 2.25
C ARG A 123 -2.64 -7.31 1.36
N PRO A 124 -1.32 -7.53 1.30
CA PRO A 124 -0.77 -8.71 0.61
C PRO A 124 -1.47 -10.01 1.04
N GLY A 125 -1.88 -10.82 0.05
CA GLY A 125 -2.61 -12.07 0.27
C GLY A 125 -4.09 -11.94 0.67
N GLU A 126 -4.62 -10.72 0.86
CA GLU A 126 -6.07 -10.54 1.07
C GLU A 126 -6.83 -10.67 -0.26
N LEU A 127 -8.00 -11.33 -0.17
CA LEU A 127 -8.86 -11.64 -1.30
C LEU A 127 -9.93 -10.55 -1.49
N ALA A 128 -10.25 -10.24 -2.74
CA ALA A 128 -11.42 -9.43 -3.06
C ALA A 128 -12.16 -9.97 -4.29
N VAL A 129 -13.42 -9.56 -4.43
CA VAL A 129 -14.22 -9.81 -5.63
C VAL A 129 -14.69 -8.47 -6.18
N VAL A 130 -14.32 -8.17 -7.42
CA VAL A 130 -14.70 -6.93 -8.12
C VAL A 130 -15.34 -7.29 -9.44
N ALA A 131 -16.56 -6.82 -9.69
CA ALA A 131 -17.34 -7.16 -10.90
C ALA A 131 -17.41 -8.68 -11.20
N GLY A 132 -17.46 -9.51 -10.15
CA GLY A 132 -17.49 -10.97 -10.27
C GLY A 132 -16.13 -11.64 -10.54
N ILE A 133 -15.04 -10.87 -10.58
CA ILE A 133 -13.67 -11.35 -10.78
C ILE A 133 -12.98 -11.51 -9.42
N ASN A 134 -12.38 -12.67 -9.17
CA ASN A 134 -11.62 -12.95 -7.95
C ASN A 134 -10.21 -12.36 -8.06
N LEU A 135 -9.83 -11.54 -7.08
CA LEU A 135 -8.51 -10.93 -6.96
C LEU A 135 -7.79 -11.61 -5.78
N PRO A 136 -6.77 -12.45 -6.04
CA PRO A 136 -6.27 -13.37 -5.03
C PRO A 136 -5.20 -12.80 -4.08
N ASP A 137 -4.62 -11.64 -4.36
CA ASP A 137 -3.32 -11.27 -3.77
C ASP A 137 -3.17 -9.79 -3.42
N GLY A 138 -4.28 -9.12 -3.06
CA GLY A 138 -4.29 -7.75 -2.55
C GLY A 138 -3.31 -6.77 -3.21
N MET A 139 -2.65 -5.97 -2.36
CA MET A 139 -1.75 -4.87 -2.75
C MET A 139 -2.40 -3.81 -3.64
N ILE A 140 -3.70 -3.60 -3.43
CA ILE A 140 -4.54 -2.72 -4.25
C ILE A 140 -5.45 -1.90 -3.35
N TYR A 141 -5.81 -0.72 -3.82
CA TYR A 141 -6.86 0.06 -3.18
C TYR A 141 -8.20 -0.22 -3.83
N ILE A 142 -9.20 -0.59 -3.02
CA ILE A 142 -10.58 -0.83 -3.45
C ILE A 142 -11.54 0.00 -2.59
N GLY A 143 -12.59 0.53 -3.21
CA GLY A 143 -13.75 1.07 -2.49
C GLY A 143 -14.43 2.21 -3.24
N ASN A 144 -14.99 3.17 -2.50
CA ASN A 144 -15.61 4.35 -3.10
C ASN A 144 -14.79 5.62 -2.80
N LYS A 145 -14.32 6.31 -3.86
CA LYS A 145 -13.51 7.53 -3.75
C LYS A 145 -14.24 8.66 -3.02
N TYR A 146 -15.56 8.76 -3.17
CA TYR A 146 -16.39 9.81 -2.54
C TYR A 146 -16.60 9.59 -1.03
N LYS A 147 -16.24 8.42 -0.51
CA LYS A 147 -16.30 8.09 0.91
C LYS A 147 -14.91 7.93 1.55
N SER A 148 -13.87 8.20 0.75
CA SER A 148 -12.48 8.27 1.20
C SER A 148 -12.24 9.59 1.92
N ASN A 149 -11.58 9.54 3.07
CA ASN A 149 -11.00 10.71 3.73
C ASN A 149 -9.62 11.08 3.17
N ARG A 150 -9.13 10.37 2.15
CA ARG A 150 -7.87 10.69 1.47
C ARG A 150 -8.13 11.76 0.42
N THR A 151 -7.53 12.92 0.62
CA THR A 151 -7.51 14.03 -0.31
C THR A 151 -6.64 13.66 -1.51
N GLY A 152 -7.27 13.30 -2.63
CA GLY A 152 -6.62 12.99 -3.91
C GLY A 152 -7.38 11.89 -4.65
N ALA A 153 -7.64 12.11 -5.94
CA ALA A 153 -8.10 11.03 -6.80
C ALA A 153 -6.90 10.14 -7.10
N GLU A 154 -6.73 9.08 -6.31
CA GLU A 154 -5.65 8.11 -6.53
C GLU A 154 -5.93 7.32 -7.82
N PRO A 155 -5.08 7.40 -8.86
CA PRO A 155 -5.37 6.78 -10.16
C PRO A 155 -5.54 5.25 -10.06
N ALA A 156 -4.78 4.61 -9.17
CA ALA A 156 -4.81 3.17 -8.91
C ALA A 156 -6.09 2.65 -8.23
N PHE A 157 -6.98 3.56 -7.84
CA PHE A 157 -8.11 3.23 -6.98
C PHE A 157 -9.22 2.50 -7.74
N ILE A 158 -9.42 1.22 -7.41
CA ILE A 158 -10.46 0.39 -8.01
C ILE A 158 -11.80 0.74 -7.37
N ASN A 159 -12.67 1.36 -8.16
CA ASN A 159 -14.05 1.65 -7.77
C ASN A 159 -14.99 0.54 -8.25
N PRO A 160 -15.55 -0.30 -7.35
CA PRO A 160 -16.42 -1.41 -7.74
C PRO A 160 -17.77 -0.99 -8.31
N SER A 161 -18.14 0.29 -8.20
CA SER A 161 -19.39 0.82 -8.77
C SER A 161 -19.26 1.25 -10.23
N MET A 162 -18.08 1.14 -10.84
CA MET A 162 -17.87 1.49 -12.24
C MET A 162 -18.12 0.29 -13.15
N ASP A 163 -18.58 0.56 -14.36
CA ASP A 163 -18.85 -0.48 -15.35
C ASP A 163 -17.56 -1.19 -15.78
N VAL A 164 -17.65 -2.51 -15.86
CA VAL A 164 -16.60 -3.43 -16.29
C VAL A 164 -17.18 -4.32 -17.37
N ALA A 165 -16.48 -4.47 -18.49
CA ALA A 165 -16.92 -5.36 -19.57
C ALA A 165 -17.07 -6.81 -19.07
N THR A 166 -18.06 -7.53 -19.60
CA THR A 166 -18.38 -8.91 -19.16
C THR A 166 -17.52 -9.96 -19.86
N VAL A 167 -17.05 -9.67 -21.07
CA VAL A 167 -16.24 -10.56 -21.90
C VAL A 167 -14.78 -10.44 -21.50
N GLU A 168 -14.03 -11.54 -21.57
CA GLU A 168 -12.57 -11.50 -21.41
C GLU A 168 -11.92 -10.63 -22.49
N ILE A 169 -10.84 -9.97 -22.11
CA ILE A 169 -10.13 -9.02 -22.95
C ILE A 169 -8.72 -9.56 -23.19
N ASP A 170 -8.22 -9.41 -24.41
CA ASP A 170 -6.80 -9.63 -24.65
C ASP A 170 -6.01 -8.53 -23.91
N ILE A 171 -5.37 -8.93 -22.81
CA ILE A 171 -4.61 -8.04 -21.93
C ILE A 171 -3.36 -7.46 -22.60
N ALA A 172 -2.99 -7.90 -23.81
CA ALA A 172 -1.92 -7.29 -24.60
C ALA A 172 -2.37 -6.04 -25.36
N LEU A 173 -3.68 -5.77 -25.44
CA LEU A 173 -4.20 -4.60 -26.13
C LEU A 173 -3.93 -3.31 -25.34
N PRO A 174 -3.46 -2.24 -26.01
CA PRO A 174 -3.20 -0.95 -25.38
C PRO A 174 -4.51 -0.19 -25.16
N LEU A 175 -5.32 -0.65 -24.22
CA LEU A 175 -6.63 -0.05 -23.91
C LEU A 175 -6.55 1.09 -22.88
N ILE A 176 -5.38 1.29 -22.27
CA ILE A 176 -5.13 2.37 -21.31
C ILE A 176 -4.30 3.44 -22.00
N ASP A 177 -4.77 4.68 -21.90
CA ASP A 177 -4.04 5.85 -22.41
C ASP A 177 -2.72 6.08 -21.65
N SER A 178 -1.86 6.96 -22.17
CA SER A 178 -0.52 7.23 -21.64
C SER A 178 -0.47 7.72 -20.18
N ALA A 179 -1.61 8.11 -19.59
CA ALA A 179 -1.76 8.43 -18.17
C ALA A 179 -2.83 7.51 -17.53
N PRO A 180 -2.44 6.33 -17.01
CA PRO A 180 -3.39 5.37 -16.44
C PRO A 180 -4.15 5.94 -15.23
N ASP A 181 -5.49 5.99 -15.33
CA ASP A 181 -6.40 6.27 -14.22
C ASP A 181 -7.61 5.34 -14.34
N TYR A 182 -7.85 4.52 -13.31
CA TYR A 182 -8.94 3.54 -13.29
C TYR A 182 -10.32 4.19 -13.52
N SER A 183 -10.47 5.43 -13.05
CA SER A 183 -11.73 6.17 -13.14
C SER A 183 -12.00 6.76 -14.53
N THR A 184 -11.00 6.86 -15.40
CA THR A 184 -11.17 7.31 -16.79
C THR A 184 -11.11 6.15 -17.79
N CYS A 185 -10.57 4.99 -17.39
CA CYS A 185 -10.54 3.77 -18.20
C CYS A 185 -11.91 3.40 -18.80
N SER A 186 -11.93 2.84 -20.01
CA SER A 186 -13.13 2.22 -20.57
C SER A 186 -13.53 0.95 -19.78
N PRO A 187 -14.78 0.46 -19.87
CA PRO A 187 -15.17 -0.81 -19.26
C PRO A 187 -14.29 -1.99 -19.67
N GLU A 188 -13.81 -2.01 -20.92
CA GLU A 188 -12.89 -3.02 -21.47
C GLU A 188 -11.49 -2.89 -20.84
N ALA A 189 -10.96 -1.67 -20.72
CA ALA A 189 -9.69 -1.43 -20.06
C ALA A 189 -9.73 -1.87 -18.58
N ARG A 190 -10.82 -1.55 -17.85
CA ARG A 190 -11.01 -2.04 -16.47
C ARG A 190 -11.07 -3.56 -16.40
N ARG A 191 -11.75 -4.21 -17.36
CA ARG A 191 -11.83 -5.66 -17.43
C ARG A 191 -10.46 -6.30 -17.65
N GLY A 192 -9.67 -5.78 -18.59
CA GLY A 192 -8.30 -6.24 -18.83
C GLY A 192 -7.40 -6.06 -17.60
N TYR A 193 -7.49 -4.92 -16.93
CA TYR A 193 -6.76 -4.68 -15.68
C TYR A 193 -7.12 -5.68 -14.58
N LEU A 194 -8.42 -5.89 -14.33
CA LEU A 194 -8.88 -6.84 -13.31
C LEU A 194 -8.52 -8.29 -13.67
N GLN A 195 -8.52 -8.65 -14.96
CA GLN A 195 -8.06 -9.96 -15.43
C GLN A 195 -6.56 -10.14 -15.15
N TRP A 196 -5.73 -9.16 -15.49
CA TRP A 196 -4.30 -9.20 -15.19
C TRP A 196 -3.99 -9.32 -13.69
N LEU A 197 -4.76 -8.62 -12.85
CA LEU A 197 -4.69 -8.77 -11.38
C LEU A 197 -5.09 -10.19 -10.93
N ALA A 198 -6.18 -10.74 -11.47
CA ALA A 198 -6.67 -12.07 -11.14
C ALA A 198 -5.69 -13.19 -11.53
N GLU A 199 -4.95 -13.01 -12.62
CA GLU A 199 -3.90 -13.93 -13.08
C GLU A 199 -2.60 -13.86 -12.26
N GLY A 200 -2.54 -12.97 -11.25
CA GLY A 200 -1.40 -12.81 -10.37
C GLY A 200 -0.32 -11.89 -10.93
N ARG A 201 -0.69 -10.93 -11.80
CA ARG A 201 0.19 -9.84 -12.25
C ARG A 201 1.49 -10.33 -12.89
N LYS A 202 1.40 -11.42 -13.68
CA LYS A 202 2.57 -12.16 -14.16
C LYS A 202 2.63 -12.38 -15.67
N SER A 203 1.61 -11.96 -16.42
CA SER A 203 1.57 -12.16 -17.87
C SER A 203 2.58 -11.24 -18.56
N PRO A 204 3.64 -11.76 -19.22
CA PRO A 204 4.69 -10.93 -19.81
C PRO A 204 4.23 -10.13 -21.03
N THR A 205 3.08 -10.48 -21.61
CA THR A 205 2.50 -9.79 -22.77
C THR A 205 1.49 -8.72 -22.39
N ALA A 206 1.18 -8.56 -21.09
CA ALA A 206 0.24 -7.55 -20.64
C ALA A 206 0.69 -6.14 -21.06
N ASP A 207 -0.27 -5.31 -21.48
CA ASP A 207 -0.02 -3.91 -21.76
C ASP A 207 0.54 -3.21 -20.52
N ILE A 208 1.52 -2.33 -20.75
CA ILE A 208 2.26 -1.68 -19.68
C ILE A 208 1.38 -0.73 -18.85
N GLY A 209 0.28 -0.23 -19.42
CA GLY A 209 -0.67 0.63 -18.72
C GLY A 209 -1.28 -0.05 -17.49
N TYR A 210 -1.54 -1.36 -17.56
CA TYR A 210 -2.02 -2.14 -16.41
C TYR A 210 -0.98 -2.23 -15.28
N VAL A 211 0.29 -2.38 -15.65
CA VAL A 211 1.40 -2.45 -14.70
C VAL A 211 1.58 -1.10 -14.00
N PHE A 212 1.54 0.00 -14.75
CA PHE A 212 1.61 1.34 -14.18
C PHE A 212 0.44 1.65 -13.25
N LEU A 213 -0.79 1.27 -13.63
CA LEU A 213 -1.96 1.49 -12.81
C LEU A 213 -1.85 0.80 -11.44
N PHE A 214 -1.32 -0.42 -11.41
CA PHE A 214 -1.03 -1.13 -10.15
C PHE A 214 0.14 -0.51 -9.39
N PHE A 215 1.21 -0.13 -10.11
CA PHE A 215 2.39 0.48 -9.53
C PHE A 215 2.08 1.79 -8.80
N TYR A 216 1.18 2.62 -9.31
CA TYR A 216 0.74 3.84 -8.61
C TYR A 216 0.17 3.53 -7.21
N GLY A 217 -0.54 2.41 -7.06
CA GLY A 217 -1.02 1.96 -5.75
C GLY A 217 0.13 1.59 -4.79
N LEU A 218 1.17 0.93 -5.30
CA LEU A 218 2.38 0.65 -4.52
C LEU A 218 3.11 1.94 -4.13
N GLU A 219 3.24 2.87 -5.07
CA GLU A 219 3.86 4.17 -4.86
C GLU A 219 3.13 4.97 -3.78
N HIS A 220 1.79 5.06 -3.84
CA HIS A 220 1.00 5.72 -2.80
C HIS A 220 1.21 5.04 -1.43
N ARG A 221 1.23 3.70 -1.40
CA ARG A 221 1.45 2.96 -0.16
C ARG A 221 2.80 3.27 0.47
N VAL A 222 3.84 3.43 -0.35
CA VAL A 222 5.21 3.72 0.06
C VAL A 222 5.41 5.18 0.43
N LEU A 223 4.96 6.11 -0.41
CA LEU A 223 5.26 7.54 -0.27
C LEU A 223 4.31 8.26 0.70
N ILE A 224 3.05 7.86 0.73
CA ILE A 224 2.00 8.55 1.49
C ILE A 224 1.65 7.76 2.76
N ASP A 225 1.24 6.50 2.63
CA ASP A 225 0.77 5.73 3.78
C ASP A 225 1.92 5.38 4.74
N ALA A 226 3.06 4.87 4.25
CA ALA A 226 4.19 4.49 5.11
C ALA A 226 4.86 5.66 5.84
N ALA A 227 4.61 6.90 5.40
CA ALA A 227 5.09 8.11 6.09
C ALA A 227 4.37 8.34 7.43
N ILE A 228 3.13 7.87 7.57
CA ILE A 228 2.28 8.14 8.75
C ILE A 228 1.74 6.89 9.45
N ASP A 229 1.68 5.75 8.76
CA ASP A 229 1.15 4.49 9.27
C ASP A 229 2.29 3.46 9.49
N PRO A 230 2.61 3.09 10.74
CA PRO A 230 3.60 2.06 11.04
C PRO A 230 3.28 0.69 10.46
N ILE A 231 2.00 0.38 10.18
CA ILE A 231 1.60 -0.86 9.52
C ILE A 231 2.04 -0.82 8.06
N ALA A 232 1.73 0.24 7.33
CA ALA A 232 2.21 0.44 5.96
C ALA A 232 3.74 0.41 5.88
N LYS A 233 4.44 1.01 6.85
CA LYS A 233 5.92 0.95 6.91
C LYS A 233 6.47 -0.48 7.05
N LYS A 234 5.75 -1.38 7.74
CA LYS A 234 6.15 -2.80 7.85
C LYS A 234 5.93 -3.60 6.57
N GLU A 235 5.12 -3.10 5.64
CA GLU A 235 4.86 -3.75 4.35
C GLU A 235 5.94 -3.43 3.30
N LEU A 236 6.83 -2.46 3.55
CA LEU A 236 7.87 -2.04 2.59
C LEU A 236 8.71 -3.20 2.03
N PRO A 237 9.18 -4.19 2.82
CA PRO A 237 9.95 -5.31 2.26
C PRO A 237 9.15 -6.19 1.29
N ILE A 238 7.84 -6.32 1.51
CA ILE A 238 6.95 -7.10 0.63
C ILE A 238 6.69 -6.32 -0.67
N ILE A 239 6.48 -5.01 -0.55
CA ILE A 239 6.31 -4.11 -1.70
C ILE A 239 7.60 -4.06 -2.54
N GLU A 240 8.77 -3.98 -1.90
CA GLU A 240 10.07 -4.05 -2.56
C GLU A 240 10.24 -5.34 -3.37
N ALA A 241 9.87 -6.49 -2.79
CA ALA A 241 9.90 -7.76 -3.49
C ALA A 241 8.96 -7.79 -4.71
N GLU A 242 7.77 -7.21 -4.58
CA GLU A 242 6.82 -7.12 -5.70
C GLU A 242 7.32 -6.19 -6.81
N ILE A 243 7.91 -5.03 -6.48
CA ILE A 243 8.50 -4.12 -7.47
C ILE A 243 9.65 -4.82 -8.23
N ASN A 244 10.53 -5.55 -7.52
CA ASN A 244 11.58 -6.34 -8.15
C ASN A 244 11.02 -7.45 -9.06
N ARG A 245 9.94 -8.12 -8.64
CA ARG A 245 9.26 -9.13 -9.47
C ARG A 245 8.69 -8.51 -10.75
N LEU A 246 8.06 -7.36 -10.65
CA LEU A 246 7.55 -6.63 -11.82
C LEU A 246 8.68 -6.16 -12.73
N LEU A 247 9.79 -5.66 -12.18
CA LEU A 247 10.98 -5.29 -12.96
C LEU A 247 11.55 -6.49 -13.73
N ASN A 248 11.55 -7.68 -13.15
CA ASN A 248 12.01 -8.89 -13.84
C ASN A 248 11.13 -9.25 -15.07
N ILE A 249 9.84 -8.91 -15.04
CA ILE A 249 8.90 -9.22 -16.12
C ILE A 249 8.84 -8.08 -17.15
N TYR A 250 8.73 -6.84 -16.67
CA TYR A 250 8.41 -5.66 -17.48
C TYR A 250 9.55 -4.64 -17.58
N GLY A 251 10.71 -4.91 -16.98
CA GLY A 251 11.85 -3.98 -16.91
C GLY A 251 12.52 -3.65 -18.25
N LYS A 252 12.10 -4.31 -19.35
CA LYS A 252 12.47 -3.91 -20.72
C LYS A 252 11.80 -2.61 -21.15
N ASN A 253 10.68 -2.24 -20.52
CA ASN A 253 10.06 -0.94 -20.74
C ASN A 253 10.87 0.14 -19.98
N ASN A 254 11.51 1.04 -20.71
CA ASN A 254 12.42 2.05 -20.15
C ASN A 254 11.74 2.96 -19.11
N ALA A 255 10.51 3.39 -19.38
CA ALA A 255 9.76 4.24 -18.47
C ALA A 255 9.47 3.49 -17.16
N PHE A 256 8.89 2.29 -17.24
CA PHE A 256 8.59 1.50 -16.04
C PHE A 256 9.86 1.17 -15.24
N ASN A 257 10.94 0.79 -15.94
CA ASN A 257 12.23 0.55 -15.31
C ASN A 257 12.70 1.77 -14.51
N HIS A 258 12.71 2.95 -15.13
CA HIS A 258 13.13 4.19 -14.49
C HIS A 258 12.32 4.50 -13.22
N TYR A 259 10.98 4.49 -13.30
CA TYR A 259 10.12 4.78 -12.15
C TYR A 259 10.26 3.75 -11.02
N ALA A 260 10.26 2.46 -11.36
CA ALA A 260 10.39 1.39 -10.38
C ALA A 260 11.75 1.43 -9.66
N GLN A 261 12.85 1.66 -10.39
CA GLN A 261 14.19 1.81 -9.79
C GLN A 261 14.27 3.02 -8.86
N ASN A 262 13.69 4.16 -9.24
CA ASN A 262 13.65 5.34 -8.38
C ASN A 262 12.89 5.08 -7.07
N LEU A 263 11.76 4.36 -7.14
CA LEU A 263 11.00 3.98 -5.94
C LEU A 263 11.77 3.00 -5.06
N LEU A 264 12.50 2.03 -5.64
CA LEU A 264 13.39 1.14 -4.87
C LEU A 264 14.51 1.91 -4.17
N VAL A 265 15.13 2.88 -4.85
CA VAL A 265 16.12 3.77 -4.23
C VAL A 265 15.51 4.53 -3.05
N TYR A 266 14.28 5.03 -3.19
CA TYR A 266 13.58 5.65 -2.07
C TYR A 266 13.38 4.67 -0.91
N ILE A 267 12.81 3.48 -1.16
CA ILE A 267 12.55 2.46 -0.12
C ILE A 267 13.83 2.12 0.65
N SER A 268 14.96 1.94 -0.05
CA SER A 268 16.26 1.64 0.56
C SER A 268 16.76 2.74 1.52
N ARG A 269 16.24 3.97 1.37
CA ARG A 269 16.63 5.16 2.15
C ARG A 269 15.63 5.52 3.26
N VAL A 270 14.42 4.98 3.27
CA VAL A 270 13.40 5.29 4.30
C VAL A 270 13.75 4.72 5.69
N ASN A 271 14.65 3.73 5.75
CA ASN A 271 15.19 3.15 6.98
C ASN A 271 16.65 3.55 7.24
N ILE A 272 17.03 4.75 6.82
CA ILE A 272 18.32 5.33 7.21
C ILE A 272 18.31 5.54 8.73
N ASP A 273 19.25 4.89 9.42
CA ASP A 273 19.52 5.15 10.84
C ASP A 273 19.78 6.66 11.01
N GLU A 274 19.19 7.28 12.04
CA GLU A 274 19.40 8.69 12.36
C GLU A 274 20.90 9.01 12.50
N LYS A 275 21.71 8.00 12.84
CA LYS A 275 23.17 8.06 12.94
C LYS A 275 23.92 7.61 11.68
N LEU A 276 23.29 7.55 10.51
CA LEU A 276 23.97 7.18 9.26
C LEU A 276 25.15 8.10 8.96
N TYR A 277 25.11 9.36 9.40
CA TYR A 277 26.26 10.28 9.31
C TYR A 277 27.51 9.79 10.08
N LEU A 278 27.36 8.82 10.99
CA LEU A 278 28.47 8.14 11.68
C LEU A 278 29.01 6.94 10.90
N SER A 279 28.29 6.46 9.88
CA SER A 279 28.77 5.37 9.02
C SER A 279 29.70 5.90 7.93
N ALA A 280 30.60 5.04 7.44
CA ALA A 280 31.50 5.41 6.36
C ALA A 280 30.69 5.87 5.13
N PRO A 281 31.12 6.93 4.42
CA PRO A 281 30.42 7.39 3.23
C PRO A 281 30.30 6.25 2.19
N PRO A 282 29.18 6.17 1.46
CA PRO A 282 29.03 5.17 0.42
C PRO A 282 30.15 5.32 -0.61
N ALA A 283 30.67 4.20 -1.10
CA ALA A 283 31.71 4.20 -2.12
C ALA A 283 31.19 4.97 -3.34
N THR A 284 31.85 6.08 -3.67
CA THR A 284 31.57 6.82 -4.89
C THR A 284 31.91 5.91 -6.07
N ARG A 285 30.98 5.76 -7.02
CA ARG A 285 31.34 5.26 -8.36
C ARG A 285 32.47 6.15 -8.87
N GLU A 286 33.54 5.55 -9.40
CA GLU A 286 34.63 6.31 -10.01
C GLU A 286 34.02 7.31 -10.99
N ALA A 287 34.17 8.60 -10.68
CA ALA A 287 33.72 9.66 -11.54
C ALA A 287 34.51 9.52 -12.84
N SER A 288 33.83 9.17 -13.93
CA SER A 288 34.37 9.37 -15.27
C SER A 288 34.74 10.84 -15.34
N THR A 289 36.05 11.12 -15.30
CA THR A 289 36.63 12.45 -15.31
C THR A 289 36.58 12.97 -16.74
N GLU A 290 35.39 13.09 -17.30
CA GLU A 290 35.20 13.78 -18.57
C GLU A 290 34.18 14.89 -18.32
N LEU A 291 34.72 16.09 -18.14
CA LEU A 291 33.95 17.31 -18.25
C LEU A 291 33.51 17.44 -19.71
N PRO A 292 32.23 17.73 -19.99
CA PRO A 292 31.81 18.03 -21.36
C PRO A 292 32.58 19.27 -21.85
N LEU A 293 33.30 19.10 -22.97
CA LEU A 293 33.87 20.20 -23.74
C LEU A 293 32.78 20.93 -24.53
#